data_AF-A0A934KW99-F1
#
_entry.id   AF-A0A934KW99-F1
#
_cell.length_a   1.000
_cell.length_b   1.000
_cell.length_c   1.000
_cell.angle_alpha   90.00
_cell.angle_beta   90.00
_cell.angle_gamma   90.00
#
_symmetry.space_group_name_H-M   'P 1'
#
loop_
_entity.id
_entity.type
_entity.pdbx_description
1 polymer ?
#
loop_
_entity_poly.entity_id
_entity_poly.type
_entity_poly.pdbx_seq_one_letter_code
_entity_poly.pdbx_strand_id
1 'polypeptide(L)' 'HIGMTPLQYHMQLRLLEARNQLRKNDNALDVAIRLGFYDQSHFINTFRKMMGITPHLYSLSLNASQQMNPSLTR' A
#
# COMPACT_ATOMS: atom_id res chain seq x y z
N HIS A 1 9.70 -11.16 25.72
CA HIS A 1 9.16 -11.63 24.43
C HIS A 1 9.62 -10.68 23.34
N ILE A 2 10.51 -11.11 22.45
CA ILE A 2 10.87 -10.33 21.25
C ILE A 2 9.60 -10.30 20.40
N GLY A 3 8.93 -9.15 20.36
CA GLY A 3 7.52 -9.02 19.99
C GLY A 3 7.17 -9.22 18.51
N MET A 4 8.13 -9.65 17.68
CA MET A 4 7.91 -9.86 16.25
C MET A 4 8.86 -10.92 15.70
N THR A 5 8.34 -11.87 14.93
CA THR A 5 9.18 -12.83 14.20
C THR A 5 9.84 -12.15 12.99
N PRO A 6 11.01 -12.62 12.52
CA PRO A 6 11.66 -12.07 11.33
C PRO A 6 10.74 -12.02 10.10
N LEU A 7 9.87 -13.01 9.94
CA LEU A 7 8.87 -13.06 8.88
C LEU A 7 7.85 -11.93 8.99
N GLN A 8 7.38 -11.63 10.20
CA GLN A 8 6.44 -10.53 10.43
C GLN A 8 7.09 -9.17 10.14
N TYR A 9 8.36 -8.99 10.51
CA TYR A 9 9.11 -7.78 10.21
C TYR A 9 9.29 -7.59 8.70
N HIS A 10 9.67 -8.65 7.97
CA HIS A 10 9.79 -8.62 6.53
C HIS A 10 8.45 -8.29 5.83
N MET A 11 7.35 -8.87 6.32
CA MET A 11 6.01 -8.55 5.83
C MET A 11 5.64 -7.09 6.07
N GLN A 12 6.02 -6.53 7.21
CA GLN A 12 5.79 -5.12 7.50
C GLN A 12 6.57 -4.22 6.52
N LEU A 13 7.84 -4.54 6.24
CA LEU A 13 8.64 -3.80 5.26
C LEU A 13 8.02 -3.85 3.85
N ARG A 14 7.56 -5.02 3.40
CA ARG A 14 6.86 -5.15 2.11
C ARG A 14 5.62 -4.26 2.03
N LEU A 15 4.81 -4.22 3.07
CA LEU A 15 3.61 -3.40 3.09
C LEU A 15 3.89 -1.91 3.18
N LEU A 16 4.99 -1.50 3.84
CA LEU A 16 5.45 -0.12 3.81
C LEU A 16 5.88 0.30 2.40
N GLU A 17 6.55 -0.59 1.67
CA GLU A 17 6.89 -0.34 0.26
C GLU A 17 5.64 -0.32 -0.63
N ALA A 18 4.68 -1.23 -0.41
CA ALA A 18 3.40 -1.20 -1.11
C ALA A 18 2.70 0.16 -0.98
N ARG A 19 2.70 0.74 0.22
CA ARG A 19 2.16 2.08 0.48
C ARG A 19 2.86 3.15 -0.35
N ASN A 20 4.19 3.10 -0.45
CA ASN A 20 4.97 4.06 -1.20
C ASN A 20 4.70 3.97 -2.71
N GLN A 21 4.54 2.75 -3.23
CA GLN A 21 4.20 2.50 -4.64
C GLN A 21 2.77 2.99 -4.96
N LEU A 22 1.79 2.69 -4.10
CA LEU A 22 0.41 3.17 -4.28
C LEU A 22 0.30 4.70 -4.25
N ARG A 23 1.18 5.39 -3.51
CA ARG A 23 1.29 6.86 -3.53
C ARG A 23 1.76 7.42 -4.86
N LYS A 24 2.52 6.65 -5.64
CA LYS A 24 2.98 7.02 -6.99
C LYS A 24 1.94 6.70 -8.07
N ASN A 25 0.71 6.38 -7.66
CA ASN A 25 -0.41 6.01 -8.53
C ASN A 25 -0.20 4.68 -9.28
N ASP A 26 0.62 3.79 -8.72
CA ASP A 26 0.78 2.44 -9.25
C ASP A 26 -0.48 1.60 -9.04
N ASN A 27 -0.76 0.69 -9.98
CA ASN A 27 -1.84 -0.28 -9.87
C ASN A 27 -1.60 -1.24 -8.70
N ALA A 28 -2.61 -1.42 -7.84
CA ALA A 28 -2.51 -2.24 -6.64
C ALA A 28 -2.20 -3.73 -6.92
N LEU A 29 -2.65 -4.27 -8.05
CA LEU A 29 -2.35 -5.64 -8.46
C LEU A 29 -0.88 -5.77 -8.86
N ASP A 30 -0.37 -4.84 -9.66
CA ASP A 30 1.03 -4.84 -10.07
C ASP A 30 1.96 -4.68 -8.87
N VAL A 31 1.60 -3.83 -7.90
CA VAL A 31 2.32 -3.68 -6.63
C VAL A 31 2.36 -5.00 -5.85
N ALA A 32 1.24 -5.73 -5.78
CA ALA A 32 1.19 -7.02 -5.10
C ALA A 32 2.15 -8.04 -5.75
N ILE A 33 2.14 -8.12 -7.08
CA ILE A 33 3.00 -9.02 -7.86
C ILE A 33 4.48 -8.65 -7.65
N ARG A 34 4.84 -7.37 -7.79
CA ARG A 34 6.22 -6.89 -7.62
C ARG A 34 6.79 -7.17 -6.24
N LEU A 35 5.94 -7.11 -5.21
CA LEU A 35 6.36 -7.34 -3.82
C LEU A 35 6.30 -8.81 -3.41
N GLY A 36 5.98 -9.72 -4.34
CA GLY A 36 5.98 -11.16 -4.12
C GLY A 36 4.85 -11.62 -3.21
N PHE A 37 3.67 -10.99 -3.29
CA PHE A 37 2.46 -11.54 -2.70
C PHE A 37 1.96 -12.70 -3.56
N TYR A 38 1.57 -13.79 -2.92
CA TYR A 38 1.09 -14.99 -3.59
C TYR A 38 -0.19 -14.75 -4.38
N ASP A 39 -1.12 -13.99 -3.79
CA ASP A 39 -2.39 -13.65 -4.41
C ASP A 39 -2.92 -12.30 -3.91
N GLN A 40 -3.92 -11.80 -4.63
CA GLN A 40 -4.56 -10.52 -4.35
C GLN A 40 -5.28 -10.50 -2.99
N SER A 41 -5.92 -11.59 -2.58
CA SER A 41 -6.65 -11.67 -1.32
C SER A 41 -5.69 -11.61 -0.13
N HIS A 42 -4.55 -12.30 -0.21
CA HIS A 42 -3.50 -12.23 0.80
C HIS A 42 -2.93 -10.81 0.93
N PHE A 43 -2.67 -10.13 -0.19
CA PHE A 43 -2.24 -8.74 -0.19
C PHE A 43 -3.27 -7.81 0.44
N ILE A 44 -4.52 -7.85 -0.04
CA ILE A 44 -5.60 -6.96 0.43
C ILE A 44 -5.83 -7.13 1.93
N ASN A 45 -5.89 -8.37 2.42
CA ASN A 45 -6.15 -8.63 3.83
C ASN A 45 -4.99 -8.15 4.71
N THR A 46 -3.75 -8.40 4.30
CA THR A 46 -2.57 -8.01 5.10
C THR A 46 -2.34 -6.50 5.06
N PHE A 47 -2.56 -5.87 3.90
CA PHE A 47 -2.50 -4.42 3.76
C PHE A 47 -3.58 -3.74 4.59
N ARG A 48 -4.83 -4.21 4.52
CA ARG A 48 -5.94 -3.69 5.33
C ARG A 48 -5.68 -3.85 6.83
N LYS A 49 -5.11 -4.98 7.25
CA LYS A 49 -4.75 -5.21 8.65
C LYS A 49 -3.73 -4.17 9.17
N MET A 50 -2.82 -3.71 8.32
CA MET A 50 -1.79 -2.74 8.72
C MET A 50 -2.21 -1.27 8.51
N MET A 51 -2.92 -0.97 7.41
CA MET A 51 -3.25 0.40 7.00
C MET A 51 -4.69 0.80 7.35
N GLY A 52 -5.51 -0.12 7.83
CA GLY A 52 -6.93 0.11 8.18
C GLY A 52 -7.89 0.11 6.99
N ILE A 53 -7.40 0.27 5.75
CA ILE A 53 -8.21 0.31 4.53
C ILE A 53 -7.63 -0.56 3.42
N THR A 54 -8.45 -0.90 2.41
CA THR A 54 -7.98 -1.70 1.28
C THR A 54 -7.02 -0.90 0.39
N PRO A 55 -6.09 -1.56 -0.32
CA PRO A 55 -5.17 -0.90 -1.26
C PRO A 55 -5.89 -0.03 -2.30
N HIS A 56 -7.05 -0.49 -2.79
CA HIS A 56 -7.86 0.23 -3.76
C HIS A 56 -8.42 1.54 -3.19
N LEU A 57 -9.05 1.50 -2.02
CA LEU A 57 -9.55 2.71 -1.36
C LEU A 57 -8.40 3.65 -0.95
N TYR A 58 -7.24 3.10 -0.59
CA TYR A 58 -6.04 3.87 -0.31
C TYR A 58 -5.55 4.64 -1.53
N SER A 59 -5.49 4.00 -2.70
CA SER A 59 -5.14 4.67 -3.97
C SER A 59 -6.17 5.74 -4.36
N LEU A 60 -7.47 5.45 -4.21
CA LEU A 60 -8.53 6.41 -4.50
C LEU A 60 -8.46 7.66 -3.61
N SER A 61 -8.22 7.50 -2.30
CA SER A 61 -8.12 8.64 -1.38
C SER A 61 -6.89 9.51 -1.67
N LEU A 62 -5.81 8.91 -2.16
CA LEU A 62 -4.63 9.63 -2.65
C LEU A 62 -4.91 10.42 -3.93
N ASN A 63 -5.69 9.86 -4.86
CA ASN A 63 -6.07 10.55 -6.08
C ASN A 63 -6.99 11.75 -5.79
N ALA A 64 -7.94 11.58 -4.86
CA ALA A 64 -8.81 12.67 -4.42
C ALA A 64 -8.03 13.83 -3.76
N SER A 65 -6.99 13.50 -2.96
CA SER A 65 -6.14 14.52 -2.32
C SER A 65 -5.12 15.16 -3.27
N GLN A 66 -4.66 14.45 -4.31
CA GLN A 66 -3.78 15.01 -5.35
C GLN A 66 -4.51 15.91 -6.36
N GLN A 67 -5.80 15.66 -6.62
CA GLN A 67 -6.63 16.51 -7.49
C GLN A 67 -7.11 17.81 -6.81
N MET A 68 -7.01 17.92 -5.48
CA MET A 68 -7.40 19.11 -4.71
C MET A 68 -6.28 20.15 -4.50
N ASN A 69 -5.24 20.12 -5.35
CA ASN A 69 -4.29 21.23 -5.50
C ASN A 69 -4.52 22.02 -6.81
N PRO A 70 -5.63 22.74 -7.00
CA PRO A 70 -5.67 23.80 -8.01
C PRO A 70 -5.09 25.07 -7.39
N SER A 71 -3.78 25.19 -7.26
CA SER A 71 -3.15 26.49 -6.97
C SER A 71 -1.70 26.57 -7.41
N LEU A 72 -1.53 27.22 -8.56
CA LEU A 72 -0.47 28.16 -8.90
C LEU A 72 0.98 27.67 -8.77
N THR A 73 1.64 27.42 -9.90
CA THR A 73 2.75 28.27 -10.35
C THR A 73 2.95 28.10 -11.86
N ARG A 74 2.62 29.18 -12.59
CA ARG A 74 3.16 29.68 -13.86
C ARG A 74 3.45 28.73 -15.03
#